data_AF-A0AB39T0H2-F1
#
_entry.id   AF-A0AB39T0H2-F1
#
_cell.length_a   1.000
_cell.length_b   1.000
_cell.length_c   1.000
_cell.angle_alpha   90.00
_cell.angle_beta   90.00
_cell.angle_gamma   90.00
#
_symmetry.space_group_name_H-M   'P 1'
#
loop_
_entity.id
_entity.type
_entity.pdbx_description
1 polymer ?
#
loop_
_entity_poly.entity_id
_entity_poly.type
_entity_poly.pdbx_seq_one_letter_code
_entity_poly.pdbx_strand_id
1 'polypeptide(L)'
;MTVDLVPVRGAAHGAAALCALLALWWAVERRRGAGRARAVLAGGVPDGRGDREWPEAAARWWAALRGRRAWLCLPASGAVALLGESPLPLVAGALAVPLVGRRLRAAGRRKEREARAERVVALCAAVVGELRAGWQPAQALSFAARETGALGEAEAPVLAAARFGGDVPEALRWAARQDGADGLAGMAACWQVAVDGGAGLAAGLDRLEAALRDHREQCDRLRAELAGAWATVTVLALLPAAGLALGAALGADPLQVLLHTPAGLGYLLVGGALEAAGLWWAARIVRGGERA
;
A
#
# COMPACT_ATOMS: atom_id res chain seq x y z
N MET A 1 47.60 1.05 36.20
CA MET A 1 47.27 1.23 34.76
C MET A 1 46.47 0.02 34.30
N THR A 2 45.19 0.00 34.65
CA THR A 2 44.23 -0.96 34.12
C THR A 2 43.56 -0.28 32.93
N VAL A 3 43.85 -0.77 31.73
CA VAL A 3 43.22 -0.33 30.50
C VAL A 3 41.75 -0.77 30.56
N ASP A 4 40.84 0.19 30.66
CA ASP A 4 39.39 -0.04 30.63
C ASP A 4 38.98 -0.63 29.28
N LEU A 5 38.77 -1.95 29.27
CA LEU A 5 38.30 -2.73 28.11
C LEU A 5 36.76 -2.76 27.99
N VAL A 6 36.05 -2.02 28.83
CA VAL A 6 34.58 -1.99 28.87
C VAL A 6 33.91 -1.22 27.71
N PRO A 7 34.44 -0.08 27.18
CA PRO A 7 33.69 0.71 26.19
C PRO A 7 33.63 0.05 24.80
N VAL A 8 34.59 -0.81 24.45
CA VAL A 8 34.68 -1.44 23.13
C VAL A 8 33.59 -2.49 22.90
N ARG A 9 33.11 -3.14 23.98
CA ARG A 9 32.02 -4.12 23.87
C ARG A 9 30.68 -3.47 23.57
N GLY A 10 30.39 -2.27 24.08
CA GLY A 10 29.13 -1.56 23.80
C GLY A 10 28.97 -1.19 22.31
N ALA A 11 30.03 -0.64 21.71
CA ALA A 11 30.05 -0.22 20.31
C ALA A 11 29.87 -1.40 19.32
N ALA A 12 30.47 -2.57 19.62
CA ALA A 12 30.34 -3.76 18.78
C ALA A 12 28.91 -4.33 18.74
N HIS A 13 28.17 -4.24 19.86
CA HIS A 13 26.78 -4.70 19.92
C HIS A 13 25.83 -3.70 19.22
N GLY A 14 26.16 -2.40 19.26
CA GLY A 14 25.43 -1.35 18.54
C GLY A 14 25.54 -1.48 17.02
N ALA A 15 26.75 -1.67 16.50
CA ALA A 15 26.98 -1.92 15.08
C ALA A 15 26.29 -3.22 14.62
N ALA A 16 26.34 -4.28 15.43
CA ALA A 16 25.64 -5.54 15.13
C ALA A 16 24.12 -5.39 15.11
N ALA A 17 23.53 -4.60 16.01
CA ALA A 17 22.09 -4.35 16.07
C ALA A 17 21.60 -3.49 14.89
N LEU A 18 22.37 -2.49 14.50
CA LEU A 18 22.07 -1.61 13.36
C LEU A 18 22.23 -2.35 12.03
N CYS A 19 23.26 -3.19 11.91
CA CYS A 19 23.43 -4.12 10.78
C CYS A 19 22.32 -5.18 10.75
N ALA A 20 21.86 -5.70 11.90
CA ALA A 20 20.76 -6.64 11.96
C ALA A 20 19.42 -5.99 11.58
N LEU A 21 19.16 -4.75 12.00
CA LEU A 21 17.96 -3.99 11.63
C LEU A 21 17.96 -3.61 10.14
N LEU A 22 19.11 -3.18 9.60
CA LEU A 22 19.29 -2.92 8.18
C LEU A 22 19.18 -4.21 7.35
N ALA A 23 19.77 -5.32 7.80
CA ALA A 23 19.65 -6.62 7.13
C ALA A 23 18.21 -7.16 7.19
N LEU A 24 17.49 -6.96 8.30
CA LEU A 24 16.10 -7.36 8.44
C LEU A 24 15.20 -6.50 7.54
N TRP A 25 15.44 -5.19 7.49
CA TRP A 25 14.71 -4.28 6.61
C TRP A 25 14.99 -4.58 5.13
N TRP A 26 16.26 -4.78 4.74
CA TRP A 26 16.67 -5.15 3.39
C TRP A 26 16.13 -6.54 2.99
N ALA A 27 16.11 -7.51 3.89
CA ALA A 27 15.51 -8.83 3.66
C ALA A 27 13.98 -8.74 3.50
N VAL A 28 13.31 -7.84 4.22
CA VAL A 28 11.87 -7.58 4.08
C VAL A 28 11.56 -6.89 2.75
N GLU A 29 12.38 -5.95 2.30
CA GLU A 29 12.25 -5.28 1.00
C GLU A 29 12.53 -6.26 -0.16
N ARG A 30 13.56 -7.10 -0.03
CA ARG A 30 13.91 -8.14 -1.02
C ARG A 30 12.81 -9.21 -1.17
N ARG A 31 12.11 -9.56 -0.07
CA ARG A 31 10.95 -10.47 -0.12
C ARG A 31 9.71 -9.84 -0.76
N ARG A 32 9.58 -8.50 -0.78
CA ARG A 32 8.52 -7.81 -1.56
C ARG A 32 8.80 -7.85 -3.07
N GLY A 33 10.06 -7.75 -3.48
CA GLY A 33 10.48 -7.92 -4.88
C GLY A 33 10.32 -9.37 -5.37
N ALA A 34 10.71 -10.35 -4.54
CA ALA A 34 10.64 -11.77 -4.88
C ALA A 34 9.21 -12.30 -5.04
N GLY A 35 8.24 -11.75 -4.31
CA GLY A 35 6.82 -12.14 -4.45
C GLY A 35 6.21 -11.73 -5.79
N ARG A 36 6.62 -10.59 -6.36
CA ARG A 36 6.22 -10.15 -7.70
C ARG A 36 6.96 -10.91 -8.80
N ALA A 37 8.26 -11.19 -8.62
CA ALA A 37 9.02 -12.02 -9.56
C ALA A 37 8.47 -13.46 -9.64
N ARG A 38 8.04 -14.05 -8.51
CA ARG A 38 7.35 -15.35 -8.52
C ARG A 38 5.97 -15.31 -9.17
N ALA A 39 5.21 -14.22 -9.03
CA ALA A 39 3.92 -14.08 -9.69
C ALA A 39 4.04 -13.92 -11.21
N VAL A 40 5.13 -13.32 -11.69
CA VAL A 40 5.41 -13.17 -13.13
C VAL A 40 6.03 -14.44 -13.74
N LEU A 41 6.80 -15.22 -12.97
CA LEU A 41 7.36 -16.51 -13.42
C LEU A 41 6.37 -17.69 -13.29
N ALA A 42 5.34 -17.57 -12.46
CA ALA A 42 4.27 -18.57 -12.33
C ALA A 42 3.17 -18.37 -13.39
N GLY A 43 3.56 -18.22 -14.66
CA GLY A 43 2.67 -18.20 -15.82
C GLY A 43 2.04 -19.56 -16.09
N GLY A 44 1.35 -20.14 -15.10
CA GLY A 44 0.62 -21.39 -15.19
C GLY A 44 -0.74 -21.23 -14.53
N VAL A 45 -1.79 -21.47 -15.32
CA VAL A 45 -3.20 -21.50 -14.87
C VAL A 45 -3.32 -22.43 -13.65
N PRO A 46 -3.79 -21.94 -12.48
CA PRO A 46 -4.04 -22.81 -11.34
C PRO A 46 -5.32 -23.62 -11.59
N ASP A 47 -5.14 -24.91 -11.89
CA ASP A 47 -6.23 -25.88 -11.91
C ASP A 47 -6.73 -26.16 -10.49
N GLY A 48 -8.05 -26.21 -10.33
CA GLY A 48 -8.71 -26.16 -9.03
C GLY A 48 -9.09 -27.53 -8.48
N ARG A 49 -8.59 -27.86 -7.28
CA ARG A 49 -9.31 -28.53 -6.17
C ARG A 49 -8.35 -28.90 -5.05
N GLY A 50 -8.53 -28.25 -3.90
CA GLY A 50 -7.80 -28.54 -2.66
C GLY A 50 -7.28 -27.25 -2.03
N ASP A 51 -7.45 -27.12 -0.72
CA ASP A 51 -6.74 -26.16 0.15
C ASP A 51 -7.30 -24.72 0.21
N ARG A 52 -8.58 -24.59 0.56
CA ARG A 52 -9.23 -23.30 0.83
C ARG A 52 -9.32 -22.90 2.31
N GLU A 53 -8.73 -23.65 3.24
CA GLU A 53 -8.81 -23.35 4.68
C GLU A 53 -7.58 -22.62 5.25
N TRP A 54 -6.42 -22.66 4.56
CA TRP A 54 -5.21 -21.94 5.00
C TRP A 54 -5.14 -20.41 4.68
N PRO A 55 -5.97 -19.76 3.82
CA PRO A 55 -5.71 -18.36 3.46
C PRO A 55 -6.26 -17.34 4.47
N GLU A 56 -7.30 -17.64 5.24
CA GLU A 56 -7.95 -16.63 6.10
C GLU A 56 -7.28 -16.46 7.46
N ALA A 57 -6.90 -17.56 8.11
CA ALA A 57 -6.15 -17.50 9.35
C ALA A 57 -4.76 -16.87 9.12
N ALA A 58 -4.05 -17.27 8.06
CA ALA A 58 -2.80 -16.64 7.67
C ALA A 58 -3.00 -15.17 7.30
N ALA A 59 -4.03 -14.80 6.53
CA ALA A 59 -4.31 -13.40 6.21
C ALA A 59 -4.66 -12.57 7.45
N ARG A 60 -5.42 -13.11 8.41
CA ARG A 60 -5.76 -12.46 9.69
C ARG A 60 -4.53 -12.31 10.59
N TRP A 61 -3.69 -13.34 10.69
CA TRP A 61 -2.40 -13.27 11.39
C TRP A 61 -1.45 -12.26 10.72
N TRP A 62 -1.35 -12.25 9.40
CA TRP A 62 -0.57 -11.27 8.63
C TRP A 62 -1.14 -9.85 8.68
N ALA A 63 -2.46 -9.69 8.81
CA ALA A 63 -3.14 -8.41 9.01
C ALA A 63 -2.93 -7.89 10.43
N ALA A 64 -2.98 -8.77 11.44
CA ALA A 64 -2.64 -8.45 12.83
C ALA A 64 -1.16 -8.08 12.99
N LEU A 65 -0.25 -8.81 12.31
CA LEU A 65 1.17 -8.48 12.22
C LEU A 65 1.42 -7.16 11.46
N ARG A 66 0.65 -6.85 10.40
CA ARG A 66 0.69 -5.54 9.72
C ARG A 66 0.22 -4.39 10.62
N GLY A 67 -0.80 -4.61 11.44
CA GLY A 67 -1.25 -3.66 12.47
C GLY A 67 -0.22 -3.43 13.57
N ARG A 68 0.57 -4.46 13.91
CA ARG A 68 1.70 -4.42 14.85
C ARG A 68 3.02 -3.89 14.28
N ARG A 69 3.10 -3.53 12.99
CA ARG A 69 4.31 -2.89 12.41
C ARG A 69 4.61 -1.52 13.01
N ALA A 70 3.59 -0.77 13.43
CA ALA A 70 3.80 0.48 14.17
C ALA A 70 4.48 0.23 15.54
N TRP A 71 4.28 -0.95 16.12
CA TRP A 71 4.95 -1.38 17.34
C TRP A 71 6.39 -1.84 17.12
N LEU A 72 6.84 -2.08 15.87
CA LEU A 72 8.27 -2.30 15.57
C LEU A 72 9.08 -1.00 15.58
N CYS A 73 8.42 0.16 15.50
CA CYS A 73 9.08 1.45 15.73
C CYS A 73 9.55 1.60 17.18
N LEU A 74 8.84 1.01 18.16
CA LEU A 74 9.19 1.07 19.58
C LEU A 74 10.48 0.31 19.97
N PRO A 75 10.74 -0.93 19.53
CA PRO A 75 12.01 -1.61 19.76
C PRO A 75 13.12 -1.02 18.88
N ALA A 76 12.83 -0.49 17.70
CA ALA A 76 13.81 0.23 16.89
C ALA A 76 14.25 1.55 17.56
N SER A 77 13.30 2.35 18.08
CA SER A 77 13.61 3.56 18.86
C SER A 77 14.21 3.22 20.22
N GLY A 78 13.80 2.10 20.82
CA GLY A 78 14.34 1.58 22.08
C GLY A 78 15.79 1.13 21.95
N ALA A 79 16.16 0.50 20.83
CA ALA A 79 17.55 0.16 20.52
C ALA A 79 18.42 1.40 20.33
N VAL A 80 17.89 2.44 19.66
CA VAL A 80 18.58 3.74 19.53
C VAL A 80 18.68 4.48 20.87
N ALA A 81 17.67 4.38 21.74
CA ALA A 81 17.68 4.98 23.07
C ALA A 81 18.65 4.28 24.03
N LEU A 82 18.76 2.95 23.97
CA LEU A 82 19.69 2.16 24.77
C LEU A 82 21.16 2.39 24.37
N LEU A 83 21.42 2.73 23.10
CA LEU A 83 22.76 3.08 22.61
C LEU A 83 23.18 4.51 22.93
N GLY A 84 22.23 5.39 23.24
CA GLY A 84 22.48 6.83 23.38
C GLY A 84 22.22 7.41 24.76
N GLU A 85 21.97 6.60 25.82
CA GLU A 85 21.69 7.05 27.20
C GLU A 85 20.90 8.38 27.31
N SER A 86 19.83 8.51 26.52
CA SER A 86 19.04 9.75 26.44
C SER A 86 17.56 9.41 26.27
N PRO A 87 16.64 10.12 26.96
CA PRO A 87 15.20 9.91 26.84
C PRO A 87 14.59 10.53 25.57
N LEU A 88 15.33 11.35 24.83
CA LEU A 88 14.82 12.09 23.66
C LEU A 88 14.41 11.20 22.46
N PRO A 89 15.14 10.12 22.10
CA PRO A 89 14.73 9.18 21.06
C PRO A 89 13.43 8.43 21.39
N LEU A 90 13.10 8.28 22.68
CA LEU A 90 11.84 7.67 23.12
C LEU A 90 10.64 8.58 22.84
N VAL A 91 10.78 9.90 23.04
CA VAL A 91 9.72 10.88 22.74
C VAL A 91 9.52 11.02 21.22
N ALA A 92 10.60 11.08 20.45
CA ALA A 92 10.54 11.09 18.99
C ALA A 92 9.93 9.79 18.43
N GLY A 93 10.31 8.63 18.98
CA GLY A 93 9.70 7.33 18.66
C GLY A 93 8.21 7.30 18.99
N ALA A 94 7.80 7.79 20.16
CA ALA A 94 6.41 7.84 20.59
C ALA A 94 5.53 8.73 19.69
N LEU A 95 6.06 9.85 19.21
CA LEU A 95 5.37 10.73 18.25
C LEU A 95 5.37 10.16 16.82
N ALA A 96 6.37 9.36 16.46
CA ALA A 96 6.43 8.68 15.16
C ALA A 96 5.43 7.51 15.06
N VAL A 97 5.12 6.81 16.15
CA VAL A 97 4.16 5.68 16.17
C VAL A 97 2.78 6.04 15.57
N PRO A 98 2.07 7.10 16.00
CA PRO A 98 0.77 7.44 15.43
C PRO A 98 0.87 7.87 13.96
N LEU A 99 1.96 8.54 13.56
CA LEU A 99 2.17 8.96 12.17
C LEU A 99 2.40 7.75 11.25
N VAL A 100 3.31 6.85 11.62
CA VAL A 100 3.57 5.60 10.87
C VAL A 100 2.33 4.70 10.88
N GLY A 101 1.64 4.60 12.01
CA GLY A 101 0.36 3.88 12.12
C GLY A 101 -0.69 4.42 11.16
N ARG A 102 -0.87 5.75 11.08
CA ARG A 102 -1.78 6.39 10.12
C ARG A 102 -1.35 6.15 8.67
N ARG A 103 -0.05 6.22 8.37
CA ARG A 103 0.50 5.97 7.02
C ARG A 103 0.29 4.52 6.59
N LEU A 104 0.57 3.55 7.46
CA LEU A 104 0.36 2.12 7.18
C LEU A 104 -1.13 1.79 7.01
N ARG A 105 -2.00 2.38 7.83
CA ARG A 105 -3.47 2.25 7.66
C ARG A 105 -3.94 2.87 6.35
N ALA A 106 -3.45 4.05 6.00
CA ALA A 106 -3.76 4.69 4.72
C ALA A 106 -3.27 3.86 3.53
N ALA A 107 -2.09 3.24 3.63
CA ALA A 107 -1.58 2.32 2.61
C ALA A 107 -2.41 1.04 2.51
N GLY A 108 -2.88 0.50 3.64
CA GLY A 108 -3.82 -0.62 3.68
C GLY A 108 -5.13 -0.29 2.96
N ARG A 109 -5.73 0.87 3.29
CA ARG A 109 -6.92 1.40 2.63
C ARG A 109 -6.70 1.61 1.13
N ARG A 110 -5.54 2.12 0.71
CA ARG A 110 -5.20 2.27 -0.72
C ARG A 110 -5.19 0.92 -1.43
N LYS A 111 -4.61 -0.12 -0.81
CA LYS A 111 -4.59 -1.47 -1.38
C LYS A 111 -6.00 -2.07 -1.49
N GLU A 112 -6.84 -1.88 -0.47
CA GLU A 112 -8.24 -2.33 -0.50
C GLU A 112 -9.05 -1.62 -1.57
N ARG A 113 -8.85 -0.30 -1.73
CA ARG A 113 -9.43 0.51 -2.81
C ARG A 113 -9.02 -0.01 -4.18
N GLU A 114 -7.74 -0.26 -4.39
CA GLU A 114 -7.20 -0.81 -5.64
C GLU A 114 -7.78 -2.20 -5.96
N ALA A 115 -7.83 -3.10 -4.95
CA ALA A 115 -8.42 -4.43 -5.12
C ALA A 115 -9.93 -4.39 -5.38
N ARG A 116 -10.64 -3.38 -4.84
CA ARG A 116 -12.05 -3.17 -5.18
C ARG A 116 -12.23 -2.64 -6.59
N ALA A 117 -11.41 -1.68 -7.02
CA ALA A 117 -11.44 -1.17 -8.39
C ALA A 117 -11.21 -2.30 -9.41
N GLU A 118 -10.24 -3.19 -9.15
CA GLU A 118 -10.00 -4.39 -9.95
C GLU A 118 -11.21 -5.32 -10.00
N ARG A 119 -11.89 -5.54 -8.87
CA ARG A 119 -13.15 -6.31 -8.84
C ARG A 119 -14.28 -5.65 -9.63
N VAL A 120 -14.37 -4.31 -9.64
CA VAL A 120 -15.37 -3.58 -10.45
C VAL A 120 -15.09 -3.72 -11.95
N VAL A 121 -13.82 -3.71 -12.36
CA VAL A 121 -13.43 -4.01 -13.75
C VAL A 121 -13.83 -5.44 -14.11
N ALA A 122 -13.52 -6.41 -13.24
CA ALA A 122 -13.94 -7.80 -13.43
C ALA A 122 -15.46 -7.97 -13.48
N LEU A 123 -16.21 -7.20 -12.68
CA LEU A 123 -17.67 -7.18 -12.72
C LEU A 123 -18.18 -6.72 -14.09
N CYS A 124 -17.63 -5.62 -14.62
CA CYS A 124 -18.00 -5.12 -15.95
C CYS A 124 -17.72 -6.17 -17.02
N ALA A 125 -16.53 -6.79 -16.99
CA ALA A 125 -16.13 -7.84 -17.93
C ALA A 125 -17.08 -9.05 -17.89
N ALA A 126 -17.40 -9.53 -16.69
CA ALA A 126 -18.32 -10.65 -16.51
C ALA A 126 -19.74 -10.32 -17.00
N VAL A 127 -20.27 -9.13 -16.68
CA VAL A 127 -21.58 -8.69 -17.19
C VAL A 127 -21.56 -8.59 -18.73
N VAL A 128 -20.51 -8.06 -19.34
CA VAL A 128 -20.37 -8.01 -20.81
C VAL A 128 -20.38 -9.41 -21.41
N GLY A 129 -19.65 -10.36 -20.79
CA GLY A 129 -19.60 -11.76 -21.21
C GLY A 129 -20.97 -12.42 -21.21
N GLU A 130 -21.71 -12.30 -20.11
CA GLU A 130 -23.06 -12.87 -19.98
C GLU A 130 -24.07 -12.21 -20.94
N LEU A 131 -24.00 -10.88 -21.11
CA LEU A 131 -24.85 -10.17 -22.08
C LEU A 131 -24.57 -10.63 -23.52
N ARG A 132 -23.30 -10.87 -23.89
CA ARG A 132 -22.94 -11.42 -25.21
C ARG A 132 -23.40 -12.86 -25.39
N ALA A 133 -23.50 -13.63 -24.30
CA ALA A 133 -24.12 -14.95 -24.29
C ALA A 133 -25.66 -14.91 -24.38
N GLY A 134 -26.26 -13.72 -24.46
CA GLY A 134 -27.70 -13.52 -24.62
C GLY A 134 -28.48 -13.49 -23.31
N TRP A 135 -27.82 -13.40 -22.16
CA TRP A 135 -28.49 -13.34 -20.87
C TRP A 135 -29.18 -11.98 -20.64
N GLN A 136 -30.24 -11.99 -19.84
CA GLN A 136 -30.93 -10.76 -19.45
C GLN A 136 -30.04 -9.91 -18.53
N PRO A 137 -30.02 -8.57 -18.65
CA PRO A 137 -29.15 -7.69 -17.86
C PRO A 137 -29.20 -7.91 -16.35
N ALA A 138 -30.40 -8.11 -15.79
CA ALA A 138 -30.57 -8.38 -14.36
C ALA A 138 -29.95 -9.72 -13.92
N GLN A 139 -30.02 -10.74 -14.78
CA GLN A 139 -29.43 -12.06 -14.52
C GLN A 139 -27.90 -12.01 -14.64
N ALA A 140 -27.40 -11.36 -15.70
CA ALA A 140 -25.96 -11.13 -15.91
C ALA A 140 -25.33 -10.38 -14.72
N LEU A 141 -25.97 -9.29 -14.26
CA LEU A 141 -25.53 -8.55 -13.08
C LEU A 141 -25.55 -9.40 -11.81
N SER A 142 -26.60 -10.21 -11.61
CA SER A 142 -26.71 -11.09 -10.44
C SER A 142 -25.64 -12.17 -10.39
N PHE A 143 -25.32 -12.75 -11.55
CA PHE A 143 -24.26 -13.75 -11.68
C PHE A 143 -22.89 -13.13 -11.42
N ALA A 144 -22.56 -12.06 -12.14
CA ALA A 144 -21.27 -11.38 -12.06
C ALA A 144 -21.01 -10.75 -10.67
N ALA A 145 -22.05 -10.24 -10.00
CA ALA A 145 -21.94 -9.71 -8.64
C ALA A 145 -21.48 -10.77 -7.64
N ARG A 146 -22.06 -11.98 -7.71
CA ARG A 146 -21.72 -13.09 -6.83
C ARG A 146 -20.33 -13.65 -7.08
N GLU A 147 -19.91 -13.68 -8.35
CA GLU A 147 -18.60 -14.19 -8.74
C GLU A 147 -17.47 -13.24 -8.30
N THR A 148 -17.65 -11.94 -8.51
CA THR A 148 -16.60 -10.94 -8.30
C THR A 148 -16.59 -10.33 -6.91
N GLY A 149 -17.74 -10.33 -6.21
CA GLY A 149 -17.92 -9.67 -4.92
C GLY A 149 -17.64 -8.17 -4.95
N ALA A 150 -17.73 -7.52 -6.12
CA ALA A 150 -17.35 -6.12 -6.31
C ALA A 150 -18.26 -5.13 -5.55
N LEU A 151 -19.53 -5.49 -5.36
CA LEU A 151 -20.55 -4.64 -4.73
C LEU A 151 -20.45 -4.60 -3.18
N GLY A 152 -19.87 -5.63 -2.57
CA GLY A 152 -19.71 -5.73 -1.12
C GLY A 152 -21.05 -5.60 -0.38
N GLU A 153 -21.13 -4.68 0.59
CA GLU A 153 -22.37 -4.43 1.35
C GLU A 153 -23.54 -3.92 0.48
N ALA A 154 -23.25 -3.39 -0.72
CA ALA A 154 -24.26 -2.93 -1.66
C ALA A 154 -24.82 -4.02 -2.58
N GLU A 155 -24.36 -5.27 -2.45
CA GLU A 155 -24.82 -6.37 -3.31
C GLU A 155 -26.33 -6.60 -3.16
N ALA A 156 -26.82 -6.77 -1.93
CA ALA A 156 -28.23 -7.01 -1.66
C ALA A 156 -29.16 -5.93 -2.26
N PRO A 157 -28.96 -4.61 -2.02
CA PRO A 157 -29.83 -3.58 -2.59
C PRO A 157 -29.75 -3.50 -4.12
N VAL A 158 -28.57 -3.65 -4.72
CA VAL A 158 -28.41 -3.63 -6.19
C VAL A 158 -29.11 -4.82 -6.84
N LEU A 159 -28.96 -6.02 -6.27
CA LEU A 159 -29.61 -7.22 -6.80
C LEU A 159 -31.12 -7.21 -6.57
N ALA A 160 -31.59 -6.64 -5.46
CA ALA A 160 -33.03 -6.43 -5.23
C ALA A 160 -33.61 -5.48 -6.30
N ALA A 161 -32.95 -4.34 -6.57
CA ALA A 161 -33.38 -3.44 -7.64
C ALA A 161 -33.42 -4.16 -8.99
N ALA A 162 -32.42 -4.95 -9.33
CA ALA A 162 -32.38 -5.68 -10.60
C ALA A 162 -33.47 -6.74 -10.74
N ARG A 163 -33.82 -7.44 -9.66
CA ARG A 163 -34.80 -8.55 -9.67
C ARG A 163 -36.24 -8.07 -9.61
N PHE A 164 -36.50 -6.98 -8.90
CA PHE A 164 -37.86 -6.46 -8.68
C PHE A 164 -38.21 -5.28 -9.60
N GLY A 165 -37.34 -4.95 -10.58
CA GLY A 165 -37.58 -3.85 -11.51
C GLY A 165 -37.44 -2.45 -10.88
N GLY A 166 -36.64 -2.33 -9.82
CA GLY A 166 -36.29 -1.05 -9.21
C GLY A 166 -35.21 -0.28 -9.99
N ASP A 167 -34.80 0.87 -9.46
CA ASP A 167 -33.78 1.72 -10.08
C ASP A 167 -32.36 1.15 -9.84
N VAL A 168 -31.91 0.30 -10.77
CA VAL A 168 -30.56 -0.26 -10.78
C VAL A 168 -29.48 0.85 -10.92
N PRO A 169 -29.59 1.83 -11.84
CA PRO A 169 -28.67 2.96 -11.88
C PRO A 169 -28.50 3.70 -10.54
N GLU A 170 -29.58 3.97 -9.81
CA GLU A 170 -29.51 4.62 -8.50
C GLU A 170 -28.79 3.73 -7.47
N ALA A 171 -29.11 2.44 -7.40
CA ALA A 171 -28.45 1.52 -6.49
C ALA A 171 -26.94 1.40 -6.78
N LEU A 172 -26.55 1.41 -8.07
CA LEU A 172 -25.15 1.41 -8.50
C LEU A 172 -24.43 2.72 -8.17
N ARG A 173 -25.09 3.87 -8.32
CA ARG A 173 -24.56 5.17 -7.87
C ARG A 173 -24.38 5.21 -6.36
N TRP A 174 -25.30 4.62 -5.60
CA TRP A 174 -25.16 4.49 -4.16
C TRP A 174 -23.95 3.61 -3.81
N ALA A 175 -23.78 2.47 -4.49
CA ALA A 175 -22.64 1.58 -4.31
C ALA A 175 -21.30 2.25 -4.68
N ALA A 176 -21.30 3.13 -5.69
CA ALA A 176 -20.12 3.88 -6.13
C ALA A 176 -19.58 4.86 -5.08
N ARG A 177 -20.37 5.24 -4.06
CA ARG A 177 -19.88 6.07 -2.94
C ARG A 177 -18.88 5.36 -2.04
N GLN A 178 -18.77 4.04 -2.16
CA GLN A 178 -17.79 3.30 -1.42
C GLN A 178 -16.38 3.53 -1.99
N ASP A 179 -15.40 3.62 -1.10
CA ASP A 179 -13.98 3.74 -1.44
C ASP A 179 -13.53 2.68 -2.47
N GLY A 180 -13.05 3.12 -3.64
CA GLY A 180 -12.55 2.25 -4.71
C GLY A 180 -13.63 1.62 -5.60
N ALA A 181 -14.87 2.08 -5.51
CA ALA A 181 -16.01 1.60 -6.32
C ALA A 181 -16.41 2.59 -7.44
N ASP A 182 -15.57 3.56 -7.76
CA ASP A 182 -15.90 4.68 -8.67
C ASP A 182 -16.39 4.21 -10.06
N GLY A 183 -15.87 3.08 -10.55
CA GLY A 183 -16.30 2.48 -11.82
C GLY A 183 -17.78 2.07 -11.86
N LEU A 184 -18.42 1.84 -10.70
CA LEU A 184 -19.86 1.55 -10.63
C LEU A 184 -20.72 2.74 -11.05
N ALA A 185 -20.23 3.97 -10.89
CA ALA A 185 -20.94 5.15 -11.40
C ALA A 185 -20.95 5.17 -12.93
N GLY A 186 -19.84 4.75 -13.57
CA GLY A 186 -19.77 4.54 -15.01
C GLY A 186 -20.75 3.44 -15.46
N MET A 187 -20.80 2.33 -14.72
CA MET A 187 -21.72 1.23 -15.01
C MET A 187 -23.18 1.67 -14.90
N ALA A 188 -23.52 2.48 -13.89
CA ALA A 188 -24.84 3.08 -13.73
C ALA A 188 -25.23 3.97 -14.91
N ALA A 189 -24.29 4.80 -15.40
CA ALA A 189 -24.51 5.66 -16.56
C ALA A 189 -24.74 4.83 -17.84
N CYS A 190 -23.93 3.79 -18.08
CA CYS A 190 -24.13 2.87 -19.20
C CYS A 190 -25.48 2.16 -19.12
N TRP A 191 -25.89 1.74 -17.92
CA TRP A 191 -27.19 1.12 -17.69
C TRP A 191 -28.34 2.07 -17.99
N GLN A 192 -28.28 3.29 -17.48
CA GLN A 192 -29.30 4.30 -17.72
C GLN A 192 -29.45 4.64 -19.21
N VAL A 193 -28.34 4.86 -19.91
CA VAL A 193 -28.36 5.12 -21.36
C VAL A 193 -28.91 3.93 -22.16
N ALA A 194 -28.63 2.70 -21.74
CA ALA A 194 -29.17 1.51 -22.39
C ALA A 194 -30.68 1.35 -22.18
N VAL A 195 -31.17 1.65 -20.97
CA VAL A 195 -32.60 1.59 -20.65
C VAL A 195 -33.38 2.73 -21.31
N ASP A 196 -32.87 3.96 -21.24
CA ASP A 196 -33.56 5.16 -21.73
C ASP A 196 -33.45 5.30 -23.25
N GLY A 197 -32.33 4.87 -23.85
CA GLY A 197 -32.01 5.08 -25.26
C GLY A 197 -32.00 3.82 -26.13
N GLY A 198 -32.27 2.63 -25.58
CA GLY A 198 -32.22 1.35 -26.31
C GLY A 198 -30.83 0.97 -26.82
N ALA A 199 -29.77 1.66 -26.36
CA ALA A 199 -28.40 1.38 -26.75
C ALA A 199 -27.94 0.03 -26.16
N GLY A 200 -27.08 -0.69 -26.89
CA GLY A 200 -26.54 -1.97 -26.42
C GLY A 200 -25.71 -1.81 -25.12
N LEU A 201 -26.27 -2.25 -23.99
CA LEU A 201 -25.62 -2.21 -22.68
C LEU A 201 -24.23 -2.87 -22.72
N ALA A 202 -24.12 -4.01 -23.40
CA ALA A 202 -22.87 -4.73 -23.56
C ALA A 202 -21.78 -3.86 -24.21
N ALA A 203 -22.10 -3.09 -25.24
CA ALA A 203 -21.13 -2.22 -25.92
C ALA A 203 -20.72 -1.01 -25.05
N GLY A 204 -21.65 -0.48 -24.23
CA GLY A 204 -21.34 0.57 -23.26
C GLY A 204 -20.39 0.08 -22.16
N LEU A 205 -20.68 -1.09 -21.59
CA LEU A 205 -19.86 -1.69 -20.53
C LEU A 205 -18.50 -2.18 -21.03
N ASP A 206 -18.41 -2.69 -22.26
CA ASP A 206 -17.14 -3.09 -22.89
C ASP A 206 -16.21 -1.87 -23.07
N ARG A 207 -16.75 -0.72 -23.49
CA ARG A 207 -15.99 0.54 -23.55
C ARG A 207 -15.60 1.05 -22.17
N LEU A 208 -16.48 0.93 -21.19
CA LEU A 208 -16.17 1.31 -19.81
C LEU A 208 -15.05 0.43 -19.22
N GLU A 209 -15.12 -0.88 -19.40
CA GLU A 209 -14.10 -1.82 -18.97
C GLU A 209 -12.75 -1.48 -19.61
N ALA A 210 -12.74 -1.28 -20.93
CA ALA A 210 -11.53 -0.89 -21.67
C ALA A 210 -10.94 0.42 -21.15
N ALA A 211 -11.78 1.44 -20.91
CA ALA A 211 -11.33 2.72 -20.37
C ALA A 211 -10.75 2.60 -18.95
N LEU A 212 -11.39 1.81 -18.08
CA LEU A 212 -10.88 1.56 -16.72
C LEU A 212 -9.55 0.79 -16.75
N ARG A 213 -9.41 -0.17 -17.67
CA ARG A 213 -8.18 -0.96 -17.85
C ARG A 213 -7.05 -0.10 -18.40
N ASP A 214 -7.30 0.70 -19.42
CA ASP A 214 -6.33 1.63 -20.01
C ASP A 214 -5.83 2.65 -18.98
N HIS A 215 -6.73 3.25 -18.20
CA HIS A 215 -6.34 4.14 -17.11
C HIS A 215 -5.43 3.44 -16.07
N ARG A 216 -5.71 2.16 -15.77
CA ARG A 216 -4.88 1.38 -14.86
C ARG A 216 -3.49 1.10 -15.44
N GLU A 217 -3.43 0.72 -16.71
CA GLU A 217 -2.18 0.46 -17.41
C GLU A 217 -1.31 1.73 -17.51
N GLN A 218 -1.93 2.89 -17.75
CA GLN A 218 -1.26 4.19 -17.73
C GLN A 218 -0.66 4.48 -16.35
N CYS A 219 -1.43 4.30 -15.28
CA CYS A 219 -0.94 4.46 -13.91
C CYS A 219 0.23 3.52 -13.60
N ASP A 220 0.16 2.27 -14.03
CA ASP A 220 1.22 1.29 -13.79
C ASP A 220 2.47 1.57 -14.63
N ARG A 221 2.32 2.09 -15.85
CA ARG A 221 3.43 2.58 -16.67
C ARG A 221 4.13 3.77 -16.02
N LEU A 222 3.37 4.77 -15.56
CA LEU A 222 3.91 5.93 -14.83
C LEU A 222 4.67 5.47 -13.57
N ARG A 223 4.13 4.48 -12.84
CA ARG A 223 4.82 3.92 -11.67
C ARG A 223 6.11 3.20 -12.05
N ALA A 224 6.12 2.48 -13.17
CA ALA A 224 7.31 1.79 -13.67
C ALA A 224 8.40 2.79 -14.09
N GLU A 225 8.02 3.87 -14.78
CA GLU A 225 8.93 4.95 -15.17
C GLU A 225 9.51 5.67 -13.94
N LEU A 226 8.68 5.93 -12.93
CA LEU A 226 9.11 6.56 -11.69
C LEU A 226 9.91 5.64 -10.77
N ALA A 227 9.88 4.32 -10.97
CA ALA A 227 10.58 3.38 -10.09
C ALA A 227 12.10 3.63 -10.05
N GLY A 228 12.69 4.00 -11.20
CA GLY A 228 14.10 4.36 -11.29
C GLY A 228 14.43 5.64 -10.52
N ALA A 229 13.60 6.68 -10.68
CA ALA A 229 13.75 7.93 -9.93
C ALA A 229 13.63 7.69 -8.42
N TRP A 230 12.65 6.90 -7.98
CA TRP A 230 12.48 6.57 -6.56
C TRP A 230 13.63 5.75 -5.97
N ALA A 231 14.30 4.91 -6.77
CA ALA A 231 15.48 4.17 -6.30
C ALA A 231 16.60 5.13 -5.87
N THR A 232 16.87 6.18 -6.65
CA THR A 232 17.90 7.18 -6.31
C THR A 232 17.52 8.02 -5.09
N VAL A 233 16.26 8.45 -5.00
CA VAL A 233 15.73 9.15 -3.82
C VAL A 233 15.87 8.29 -2.57
N THR A 234 15.59 6.98 -2.69
CA THR A 234 15.73 6.03 -1.58
C THR A 234 17.19 5.88 -1.15
N VAL A 235 18.13 5.80 -2.10
CA VAL A 235 19.58 5.74 -1.80
C VAL A 235 20.04 7.01 -1.10
N LEU A 236 19.64 8.19 -1.59
CA LEU A 236 20.01 9.48 -0.99
C LEU A 236 19.41 9.65 0.41
N ALA A 237 18.17 9.21 0.63
CA ALA A 237 17.53 9.21 1.95
C ALA A 237 18.19 8.22 2.93
N LEU A 238 18.82 7.16 2.42
CA LEU A 238 19.56 6.18 3.22
C LEU A 238 20.99 6.61 3.56
N LEU A 239 21.53 7.59 2.83
CA LEU A 239 22.92 8.03 2.96
C LEU A 239 23.25 8.58 4.38
N PRO A 240 22.40 9.39 5.04
CA PRO A 240 22.68 9.85 6.40
C PRO A 240 22.80 8.71 7.40
N ALA A 241 21.94 7.68 7.29
CA ALA A 241 21.99 6.51 8.15
C ALA A 241 23.28 5.70 7.92
N ALA A 242 23.70 5.54 6.66
CA ALA A 242 24.97 4.91 6.32
C ALA A 242 26.17 5.71 6.87
N GLY A 243 26.14 7.04 6.80
CA GLY A 243 27.18 7.91 7.35
C GLY A 243 27.31 7.80 8.87
N LEU A 244 26.18 7.79 9.59
CA LEU A 244 26.17 7.57 11.05
C LEU A 244 26.72 6.20 11.42
N ALA A 245 26.35 5.15 10.67
CA ALA A 245 26.85 3.80 10.90
C ALA A 245 28.37 3.71 10.68
N LEU A 246 28.89 4.34 9.62
CA LEU A 246 30.32 4.41 9.35
C LEU A 246 31.07 5.17 10.44
N GLY A 247 30.56 6.32 10.89
CA GLY A 247 31.14 7.10 11.97
C GLY A 247 31.25 6.32 13.28
N ALA A 248 30.19 5.58 13.63
CA ALA A 248 30.21 4.69 14.79
C ALA A 248 31.23 3.54 14.64
N ALA A 249 31.36 2.96 13.44
CA ALA A 249 32.33 1.89 13.17
C ALA A 249 33.79 2.37 13.27
N LEU A 250 34.03 3.66 12.98
CA LEU A 250 35.34 4.31 13.15
C LEU A 250 35.64 4.70 14.62
N GLY A 251 34.73 4.42 15.55
CA GLY A 251 34.89 4.71 16.98
C GLY A 251 34.55 6.15 17.36
N ALA A 252 33.92 6.93 16.48
CA ALA A 252 33.26 8.15 16.92
C ALA A 252 31.99 7.79 17.72
N ASP A 253 31.64 8.60 18.71
CA ASP A 253 30.35 8.54 19.41
C ASP A 253 29.40 9.65 18.89
N PRO A 254 28.99 9.61 17.60
CA PRO A 254 28.16 10.66 17.01
C PRO A 254 26.82 10.78 17.73
N LEU A 255 26.25 9.67 18.21
CA LEU A 255 24.98 9.66 18.93
C LEU A 255 25.06 10.43 20.25
N GLN A 256 26.16 10.33 20.98
CA GLN A 256 26.32 11.04 22.25
C GLN A 256 26.45 12.55 22.03
N VAL A 257 27.22 12.97 21.02
CA VAL A 257 27.31 14.39 20.66
C VAL A 257 25.97 14.92 20.14
N LEU A 258 25.27 14.17 19.28
CA LEU A 258 24.02 14.62 18.66
C LEU A 258 22.85 14.70 19.66
N LEU A 259 22.80 13.80 20.64
CA LEU A 259 21.69 13.71 21.60
C LEU A 259 21.93 14.49 22.90
N HIS A 260 23.18 14.75 23.30
CA HIS A 260 23.50 15.45 24.55
C HIS A 260 24.03 16.87 24.36
N THR A 261 24.24 17.34 23.12
CA THR A 261 24.58 18.76 22.86
C THR A 261 23.41 19.53 22.24
N PRO A 262 23.18 20.79 22.65
CA PRO A 262 22.10 21.61 22.08
C PRO A 262 22.34 21.90 20.58
N ALA A 263 23.61 22.02 20.16
CA ALA A 263 23.96 22.17 18.75
C ALA A 263 23.61 20.91 17.94
N GLY A 264 23.89 19.71 18.48
CA GLY A 264 23.54 18.43 17.86
C GLY A 264 22.03 18.25 17.67
N LEU A 265 21.24 18.62 18.67
CA LEU A 265 19.77 18.61 18.58
C LEU A 265 19.26 19.58 17.50
N GLY A 266 19.89 20.74 17.37
CA GLY A 266 19.61 21.69 16.28
C GLY A 266 19.83 21.07 14.90
N TYR A 267 20.98 20.42 14.68
CA TYR A 267 21.28 19.75 13.41
C TYR A 267 20.34 18.58 13.12
N LEU A 268 19.96 17.80 14.15
CA LEU A 268 19.01 16.69 13.99
C LEU A 268 17.62 17.20 13.57
N LEU A 269 17.14 18.27 14.20
CA LEU A 269 15.86 18.88 13.86
C LEU A 269 15.88 19.46 12.45
N VAL A 270 16.92 20.22 12.11
CA VAL A 270 17.03 20.86 10.79
C VAL A 270 17.18 19.80 9.68
N GLY A 271 18.06 18.81 9.87
CA GLY A 271 18.26 17.72 8.92
C GLY A 271 17.00 16.88 8.72
N GLY A 272 16.34 16.48 9.81
CA GLY A 272 15.09 15.74 9.75
C GLY A 272 13.94 16.53 9.11
N ALA A 273 13.87 17.84 9.37
CA ALA A 273 12.89 18.71 8.72
C ALA A 273 13.14 18.85 7.21
N LEU A 274 14.40 19.01 6.79
CA LEU A 274 14.77 19.08 5.38
C LEU A 274 14.45 17.76 4.66
N GLU A 275 14.80 16.63 5.26
CA GLU A 275 14.54 15.31 4.69
C GLU A 275 13.02 15.05 4.58
N ALA A 276 12.26 15.37 5.63
CA ALA A 276 10.81 15.27 5.61
C ALA A 276 10.17 16.18 4.55
N ALA A 277 10.67 17.40 4.39
CA ALA A 277 10.23 18.33 3.35
C ALA A 277 10.54 17.79 1.94
N GLY A 278 11.74 17.25 1.72
CA GLY A 278 12.15 16.62 0.46
C GLY A 278 11.26 15.43 0.09
N LEU A 279 11.02 14.52 1.02
CA LEU A 279 10.13 13.37 0.83
C LEU A 279 8.68 13.81 0.60
N TRP A 280 8.21 14.83 1.31
CA TRP A 280 6.87 15.38 1.13
C TRP A 280 6.68 15.99 -0.26
N TRP A 281 7.68 16.74 -0.73
CA TRP A 281 7.66 17.36 -2.05
C TRP A 281 7.73 16.32 -3.17
N ALA A 282 8.63 15.34 -3.07
CA ALA A 282 8.70 14.22 -4.00
C ALA A 282 7.37 13.45 -4.09
N ALA A 283 6.76 13.14 -2.93
CA ALA A 283 5.46 12.49 -2.88
C ALA A 283 4.32 13.38 -3.42
N ARG A 284 4.46 14.71 -3.34
CA ARG A 284 3.49 15.66 -3.92
C ARG A 284 3.58 15.67 -5.44
N ILE A 285 4.79 15.70 -6.02
CA ILE A 285 5.00 15.68 -7.47
C ILE A 285 4.37 14.43 -8.09
N VAL A 286 4.61 13.26 -7.49
CA VAL A 286 4.04 11.99 -7.98
C VAL A 286 2.51 11.96 -7.90
N ARG A 287 1.93 12.47 -6.81
CA ARG A 287 0.47 12.59 -6.70
C ARG A 287 -0.13 13.59 -7.67
N GLY A 288 0.65 14.58 -8.12
CA GLY A 288 0.26 15.50 -9.17
C GLY A 288 0.25 14.83 -10.55
N GLY A 289 1.28 14.01 -10.83
CA GLY A 289 1.37 13.22 -12.06
C GLY A 289 0.32 12.10 -12.17
N GLU A 290 -0.12 11.51 -11.06
CA GLU A 290 -1.24 10.53 -11.07
C GLU A 290 -2.62 11.19 -11.36
N ARG A 291 -2.73 12.52 -11.41
CA ARG A 291 -4.00 13.26 -11.59
C ARG A 291 -4.10 14.09 -12.88
N ALA A 292 -2.99 14.25 -13.61
CA ALA A 292 -2.89 15.03 -14.84
C ALA A 292 -2.94 14.12 -16.05
#